data_AF-A0A838RYY6-F1
#
_entry.id   AF-A0A838RYY6-F1
#
_cell.length_a   1.000
_cell.length_b   1.000
_cell.length_c   1.000
_cell.angle_alpha   90.00
_cell.angle_beta   90.00
_cell.angle_gamma   90.00
#
_symmetry.space_group_name_H-M   'P 1'
#
loop_
_entity.id
_entity.type
_entity.pdbx_description
1 polymer ?
#
loop_
_entity_poly.entity_id
_entity_poly.type
_entity_poly.pdbx_seq_one_letter_code
_entity_poly.pdbx_strand_id
1 'polypeptide(L)'
;MSEACGMREELERIRRVSDSLCTGHANLRDRFARRAVTLDLLVLGLSTWLVALAFVEPRINVRLTPFGLDGQVWGGMLAVATFFLTVVQLKTDWKGRADAHKRTLHVYAEVKREAGYLLAAGNLDEAACRRVLARYDMASAVGIGMPESEFLSMKRGHTVKVALSKHLDTHPSASLVLTRLRFWFRDNFPKSGPNGS
;
A
#
# COMPACT_ATOMS: atom_id res chain seq x y z
N MET A 1 21.21 -13.57 -33.43
CA MET A 1 20.00 -12.72 -33.41
C MET A 1 18.86 -13.28 -32.56
N SER A 2 18.59 -14.59 -32.56
CA SER A 2 17.52 -15.19 -31.75
C SER A 2 17.69 -14.99 -30.23
N GLU A 3 18.90 -15.14 -29.69
CA GLU A 3 19.15 -14.98 -28.24
C GLU A 3 19.00 -13.53 -27.77
N ALA A 4 19.46 -12.56 -28.56
CA ALA A 4 19.33 -11.13 -28.25
C ALA A 4 17.86 -10.67 -28.23
N CYS A 5 17.01 -11.23 -29.11
CA CYS A 5 15.57 -10.97 -29.08
C CYS A 5 14.93 -11.52 -27.80
N GLY A 6 15.29 -12.76 -27.42
CA GLY A 6 14.81 -13.39 -26.19
C GLY A 6 15.19 -12.61 -24.92
N MET A 7 16.43 -12.12 -24.82
CA MET A 7 16.86 -11.32 -23.66
C MET A 7 16.12 -9.99 -23.53
N ARG A 8 15.83 -9.34 -24.66
CA ARG A 8 15.06 -8.09 -24.67
C ARG A 8 13.65 -8.31 -24.13
N GLU A 9 12.96 -9.32 -24.65
CA GLU A 9 11.59 -9.67 -24.24
C GLU A 9 11.54 -9.99 -22.75
N GLU A 10 12.54 -10.71 -22.25
CA GLU A 10 12.65 -11.08 -20.85
C GLU A 10 12.90 -9.85 -19.95
N LEU A 11 13.76 -8.92 -20.35
CA LEU A 11 13.95 -7.64 -19.65
C LEU A 11 12.67 -6.79 -19.64
N GLU A 12 11.94 -6.75 -20.76
CA GLU A 12 10.65 -6.06 -20.85
C GLU A 12 9.59 -6.70 -19.95
N ARG A 13 9.57 -8.04 -19.85
CA ARG A 13 8.73 -8.78 -18.91
C ARG A 13 9.08 -8.41 -17.46
N ILE A 14 10.35 -8.50 -17.08
CA ILE A 14 10.83 -8.20 -15.72
C ILE A 14 10.55 -6.75 -15.34
N ARG A 15 10.77 -5.79 -16.24
CA ARG A 15 10.45 -4.39 -16.02
C ARG A 15 8.96 -4.20 -15.72
N ARG A 16 8.07 -4.82 -16.50
CA ARG A 16 6.61 -4.74 -16.30
C ARG A 16 6.17 -5.39 -14.99
N VAL A 17 6.70 -6.57 -14.67
CA VAL A 17 6.39 -7.27 -13.41
C VAL A 17 6.89 -6.48 -12.22
N SER A 18 8.14 -6.01 -12.25
CA SER A 18 8.75 -5.19 -11.20
C SER A 18 7.98 -3.88 -10.98
N ASP A 19 7.45 -3.25 -12.03
CA ASP A 19 6.62 -2.05 -11.90
C ASP A 19 5.25 -2.31 -11.22
N SER A 20 4.62 -3.42 -11.59
CA SER A 20 3.39 -3.88 -10.92
C SER A 20 3.65 -4.20 -9.44
N LEU A 21 4.74 -4.91 -9.14
CA LEU A 21 5.16 -5.22 -7.77
C LEU A 21 5.50 -3.96 -6.97
N CYS A 22 6.20 -2.99 -7.56
CA CYS A 22 6.45 -1.69 -6.93
C CYS A 22 5.15 -1.01 -6.50
N THR A 23 4.14 -1.02 -7.38
CA THR A 23 2.83 -0.43 -7.06
C THR A 23 2.15 -1.17 -5.91
N GLY A 24 2.22 -2.51 -5.90
CA GLY A 24 1.64 -3.31 -4.83
C GLY A 24 2.33 -3.10 -3.47
N HIS A 25 3.66 -3.17 -3.43
CA HIS A 25 4.45 -2.93 -2.22
C HIS A 25 4.27 -1.51 -1.68
N ALA A 26 4.16 -0.50 -2.55
CA ALA A 26 3.87 0.87 -2.12
C ALA A 26 2.51 0.96 -1.42
N ASN A 27 1.48 0.35 -2.00
CA ASN A 27 0.13 0.34 -1.42
C ASN A 27 0.11 -0.38 -0.05
N LEU A 28 0.73 -1.56 0.03
CA LEU A 28 0.83 -2.31 1.29
C LEU A 28 1.58 -1.52 2.38
N ARG A 29 2.73 -0.94 2.04
CA ARG A 29 3.51 -0.06 2.93
C ARG A 29 2.63 1.05 3.48
N ASP A 30 1.98 1.81 2.61
CA ASP A 30 1.18 2.99 3.00
C ASP A 30 -0.05 2.60 3.81
N ARG A 31 -0.65 1.43 3.54
CA ARG A 31 -1.76 0.91 4.32
C ARG A 31 -1.34 0.49 5.72
N PHE A 32 -0.24 -0.26 5.87
CA PHE A 32 0.27 -0.66 7.19
C PHE A 32 0.78 0.54 7.99
N ALA A 33 1.47 1.48 7.35
CA ALA A 33 1.90 2.72 7.99
C ALA A 33 0.72 3.53 8.54
N ARG A 34 -0.36 3.69 7.75
CA ARG A 34 -1.58 4.36 8.23
C ARG A 34 -2.21 3.62 9.41
N ARG A 35 -2.34 2.30 9.35
CA ARG A 35 -2.89 1.50 10.47
C ARG A 35 -2.06 1.66 11.73
N ALA A 36 -0.73 1.63 11.61
CA ALA A 36 0.18 1.86 12.74
C ALA A 36 -0.02 3.24 13.37
N VAL A 37 -0.03 4.30 12.55
CA VAL A 37 -0.22 5.68 13.03
C VAL A 37 -1.60 5.85 13.66
N THR A 38 -2.67 5.30 13.07
CA THR A 38 -4.01 5.38 13.67
C THR A 38 -4.05 4.73 15.04
N LEU A 39 -3.43 3.56 15.22
CA LEU A 39 -3.41 2.89 16.51
C LEU A 39 -2.57 3.63 17.55
N ASP A 40 -1.40 4.16 17.15
CA ASP A 40 -0.57 5.01 18.02
C ASP A 40 -1.37 6.23 18.52
N LEU A 41 -2.09 6.90 17.62
CA LEU A 41 -2.90 8.08 17.97
C LEU A 41 -4.07 7.72 18.90
N LEU A 42 -4.71 6.56 18.70
CA LEU A 42 -5.77 6.08 19.59
C LEU A 42 -5.22 5.77 20.98
N VAL A 43 -4.10 5.04 21.08
CA VAL A 43 -3.46 4.71 22.36
C VAL A 43 -3.01 5.99 23.07
N LEU A 44 -2.37 6.92 22.36
CA LEU A 44 -1.95 8.21 22.90
C LEU A 44 -3.17 9.00 23.41
N GLY A 45 -4.21 9.13 22.59
CA GLY A 45 -5.42 9.87 22.94
C GLY A 45 -6.13 9.29 24.17
N LEU A 46 -6.30 7.96 24.23
CA LEU A 46 -6.90 7.28 25.38
C LEU A 46 -6.04 7.42 26.65
N SER A 47 -4.71 7.32 26.51
CA SER A 47 -3.78 7.48 27.63
C SER A 47 -3.81 8.92 28.18
N THR A 48 -3.76 9.92 27.30
CA THR A 48 -3.91 11.33 27.69
C THR A 48 -5.25 11.59 28.35
N TRP A 49 -6.33 11.00 27.84
CA TRP A 49 -7.65 11.12 28.44
C TRP A 49 -7.71 10.51 29.85
N LEU A 50 -7.14 9.31 30.04
CA LEU A 50 -7.03 8.67 31.35
C LEU A 50 -6.24 9.51 32.35
N VAL A 51 -5.11 10.10 31.92
CA VAL A 51 -4.32 11.01 32.76
C VAL A 51 -5.13 12.25 33.11
N ALA A 52 -5.86 12.84 32.16
CA ALA A 52 -6.70 13.99 32.43
C ALA A 52 -7.79 13.66 33.47
N LEU A 53 -8.45 12.50 33.36
CA LEU A 53 -9.47 12.05 34.32
C LEU A 53 -8.91 11.88 35.74
N ALA A 54 -7.62 11.56 35.89
CA ALA A 54 -6.98 11.46 37.21
C ALA A 54 -6.88 12.81 37.94
N PHE A 55 -6.90 13.93 37.21
CA PHE A 55 -6.87 15.29 37.78
C PHE A 55 -8.25 15.96 37.87
N VAL A 56 -9.28 15.39 37.24
CA VAL A 56 -10.64 15.95 37.26
C VAL A 56 -11.33 15.62 38.57
N GLU A 57 -11.92 16.64 39.20
CA GLU A 57 -12.67 16.48 40.44
C GLU A 57 -13.84 15.47 40.26
N PRO A 58 -14.09 14.55 41.21
CA PRO A 58 -15.07 13.47 41.04
C PRO A 58 -16.49 13.94 40.65
N ARG A 59 -16.89 15.12 41.12
CA ARG A 59 -18.22 15.71 40.81
C ARG A 59 -18.38 16.06 39.33
N ILE A 60 -17.30 16.52 38.69
CA ILE A 60 -17.29 16.86 37.26
C ILE A 60 -17.19 15.59 36.42
N ASN A 61 -16.48 14.57 36.93
CA ASN A 61 -16.30 13.29 36.26
C ASN A 61 -17.64 12.59 35.94
N VAL A 62 -18.60 12.60 36.86
CA VAL A 62 -19.94 12.00 36.66
C VAL A 62 -20.72 12.66 35.49
N ARG A 63 -20.44 13.92 35.15
CA ARG A 63 -21.06 14.59 33.99
C ARG A 63 -20.35 14.29 32.66
N LEU A 64 -19.09 13.87 32.72
CA LEU A 64 -18.26 13.55 31.56
C LEU A 64 -18.36 12.07 31.16
N THR A 65 -18.79 11.19 32.08
CA THR A 65 -18.99 9.78 31.76
C THR A 65 -20.24 9.58 30.89
N PRO A 66 -20.10 8.93 29.72
CA PRO A 66 -21.26 8.56 28.94
C PRO A 66 -22.07 7.48 29.68
N PHE A 67 -23.38 7.43 29.41
CA PHE A 67 -24.30 6.40 29.91
C PHE A 67 -24.52 6.36 31.42
N GLY A 68 -24.13 7.41 32.17
CA GLY A 68 -24.33 7.47 33.63
C GLY A 68 -23.51 6.45 34.41
N LEU A 69 -22.44 5.92 33.82
CA LEU A 69 -21.53 5.01 34.49
C LEU A 69 -20.74 5.73 35.59
N ASP A 70 -20.42 5.00 36.65
CA ASP A 70 -19.52 5.46 37.69
C ASP A 70 -18.14 5.79 37.10
N GLY A 71 -17.56 6.92 37.53
CA GLY A 71 -16.30 7.44 37.01
C GLY A 71 -15.13 6.46 37.16
N GLN A 72 -15.12 5.68 38.25
CA GLN A 72 -14.09 4.67 38.49
C GLN A 72 -14.24 3.48 37.53
N VAL A 73 -15.47 3.01 37.32
CA VAL A 73 -15.75 1.91 36.38
C VAL A 73 -15.40 2.32 34.95
N TRP A 74 -15.80 3.53 34.53
CA TRP A 74 -15.47 4.06 33.21
C TRP A 74 -13.96 4.20 33.00
N GLY A 75 -13.25 4.77 33.97
CA GLY A 75 -11.78 4.86 33.94
C GLY A 75 -11.12 3.49 33.84
N GLY A 76 -11.61 2.50 34.60
CA GLY A 76 -11.15 1.11 34.52
C GLY A 76 -11.36 0.49 33.14
N MET A 77 -12.54 0.67 32.54
CA MET A 77 -12.82 0.18 31.18
C MET A 77 -11.90 0.79 30.14
N LEU A 78 -11.66 2.11 30.21
CA LEU A 78 -10.74 2.80 29.32
C LEU A 78 -9.29 2.32 29.50
N ALA A 79 -8.86 2.05 30.73
CA ALA A 79 -7.54 1.49 31.01
C ALA A 79 -7.37 0.09 30.41
N VAL A 80 -8.36 -0.80 30.61
CA VAL A 80 -8.36 -2.15 30.01
C VAL A 80 -8.37 -2.08 28.49
N ALA A 81 -9.17 -1.19 27.90
CA ALA A 81 -9.20 -1.00 26.45
C ALA A 81 -7.84 -0.51 25.93
N THR A 82 -7.25 0.50 26.58
CA THR A 82 -5.93 1.03 26.21
C THR A 82 -4.86 -0.07 26.26
N PHE A 83 -4.84 -0.86 27.34
CA PHE A 83 -3.93 -2.01 27.48
C PHE A 83 -4.16 -3.06 26.38
N PHE A 84 -5.41 -3.36 26.04
CA PHE A 84 -5.71 -4.28 24.94
C PHE A 84 -5.19 -3.74 23.60
N LEU A 85 -5.38 -2.45 23.32
CA LEU A 85 -4.87 -1.81 22.10
C LEU A 85 -3.34 -1.89 22.03
N THR A 86 -2.61 -1.71 23.14
CA THR A 86 -1.14 -1.84 23.16
C THR A 86 -0.68 -3.28 22.92
N VAL A 87 -1.41 -4.28 23.43
CA VAL A 87 -1.13 -5.70 23.12
C VAL A 87 -1.35 -5.98 21.63
N VAL A 88 -2.45 -5.49 21.04
CA VAL A 88 -2.71 -5.62 19.60
C VAL A 88 -1.61 -4.94 18.78
N GLN A 89 -1.17 -3.76 19.20
CA GLN A 89 -0.06 -3.04 18.58
C GLN A 89 1.22 -3.88 18.56
N LEU A 90 1.59 -4.43 19.70
CA LEU A 90 2.79 -5.25 19.87
C LEU A 90 2.70 -6.54 19.03
N LYS A 91 1.53 -7.17 19.00
CA LYS A 91 1.35 -8.46 18.31
C LYS A 91 1.33 -8.35 16.78
N THR A 92 0.78 -7.25 16.24
CA THR A 92 0.53 -7.09 14.80
C THR A 92 1.71 -6.52 14.01
N ASP A 93 2.61 -5.80 14.69
CA ASP A 93 3.82 -5.18 14.13
C ASP A 93 3.60 -4.50 12.77
N TRP A 94 2.58 -3.64 12.67
CA TRP A 94 2.28 -2.93 11.43
C TRP A 94 3.43 -2.03 10.96
N LYS A 95 4.24 -1.51 11.89
CA LYS A 95 5.44 -0.72 11.57
C LYS A 95 6.49 -1.58 10.89
N GLY A 96 6.87 -2.71 11.49
CA GLY A 96 7.84 -3.64 10.89
C GLY A 96 7.38 -4.19 9.54
N ARG A 97 6.08 -4.48 9.38
CA ARG A 97 5.50 -4.88 8.08
C ARG A 97 5.58 -3.76 7.04
N ALA A 98 5.27 -2.52 7.41
CA ALA A 98 5.39 -1.38 6.50
C ALA A 98 6.84 -1.21 6.03
N ASP A 99 7.81 -1.31 6.94
CA ASP A 99 9.24 -1.19 6.62
C ASP A 99 9.75 -2.37 5.79
N ALA A 100 9.28 -3.59 6.03
CA ALA A 100 9.57 -4.73 5.18
C ALA A 100 9.11 -4.48 3.73
N HIS A 101 7.86 -4.04 3.54
CA HIS A 101 7.36 -3.69 2.20
C HIS A 101 8.11 -2.50 1.58
N LYS A 102 8.53 -1.52 2.38
CA LYS A 102 9.36 -0.39 1.93
C LYS A 102 10.72 -0.86 1.40
N ARG A 103 11.39 -1.79 2.10
CA ARG A 103 12.68 -2.36 1.65
C ARG A 103 12.51 -3.14 0.35
N THR A 104 11.51 -4.03 0.27
CA THR A 104 11.23 -4.80 -0.96
C THR A 104 10.86 -3.91 -2.14
N LEU A 105 10.08 -2.84 -1.91
CA LEU A 105 9.81 -1.80 -2.90
C LEU A 105 11.10 -1.21 -3.47
N HIS A 106 12.06 -0.84 -2.61
CA HIS A 106 13.32 -0.22 -3.06
C HIS A 106 14.12 -1.16 -3.96
N VAL A 107 14.21 -2.45 -3.62
CA VAL A 107 14.93 -3.44 -4.44
C VAL A 107 14.25 -3.61 -5.81
N TYR A 108 12.92 -3.76 -5.86
CA TYR A 108 12.22 -3.86 -7.15
C TYR A 108 12.26 -2.56 -7.96
N ALA A 109 12.28 -1.40 -7.30
CA ALA A 109 12.42 -0.11 -7.97
C ALA A 109 13.80 0.02 -8.64
N GLU A 110 14.84 -0.51 -8.00
CA GLU A 110 16.19 -0.59 -8.57
C GLU A 110 16.22 -1.51 -9.80
N VAL A 111 15.68 -2.73 -9.70
CA VAL A 111 15.56 -3.67 -10.83
C VAL A 111 14.80 -3.04 -12.00
N LYS A 112 13.64 -2.42 -11.73
CA LYS A 112 12.85 -1.71 -12.74
C LYS A 112 13.67 -0.62 -13.44
N ARG A 113 14.43 0.16 -12.67
CA ARG A 113 15.26 1.26 -13.18
C ARG A 113 16.39 0.73 -14.07
N GLU A 114 17.12 -0.29 -13.62
CA GLU A 114 18.22 -0.89 -14.38
C GLU A 114 17.74 -1.55 -15.68
N ALA A 115 16.66 -2.33 -15.62
CA ALA A 115 16.02 -2.87 -16.82
C ALA A 115 15.59 -1.75 -17.77
N GLY A 116 15.05 -0.66 -17.25
CA GLY A 116 14.70 0.54 -18.02
C GLY A 116 15.89 1.17 -18.73
N TYR A 117 17.04 1.29 -18.06
CA TYR A 117 18.26 1.85 -18.66
C TYR A 117 18.82 0.95 -19.77
N LEU A 118 18.88 -0.36 -19.56
CA LEU A 118 19.34 -1.30 -20.59
C LEU A 118 18.44 -1.29 -21.82
N LEU A 119 17.12 -1.27 -21.62
CA LEU A 119 16.16 -1.20 -22.72
C LEU A 119 16.23 0.13 -23.49
N ALA A 120 16.51 1.24 -22.80
CA ALA A 120 16.65 2.55 -23.42
C ALA A 120 17.97 2.71 -24.19
N ALA A 121 19.05 2.08 -23.73
CA ALA A 121 20.36 2.15 -24.37
C ALA A 121 20.42 1.42 -25.73
N GLY A 122 19.50 0.49 -26.00
CA GLY A 122 19.43 -0.27 -27.26
C GLY A 122 20.53 -1.34 -27.42
N ASN A 123 21.66 -1.20 -26.73
CA ASN A 123 22.75 -2.19 -26.68
C ASN A 123 22.58 -3.12 -25.49
N LEU A 124 22.10 -4.33 -25.76
CA LEU A 124 21.91 -5.38 -24.76
C LEU A 124 23.21 -6.15 -24.54
N ASP A 125 24.06 -5.63 -23.66
CA ASP A 125 25.17 -6.40 -23.10
C ASP A 125 24.61 -7.58 -22.29
N GLU A 126 24.92 -8.81 -22.71
CA GLU A 126 24.46 -10.03 -22.05
C GLU A 126 24.86 -10.07 -20.57
N ALA A 127 26.07 -9.61 -20.25
CA ALA A 127 26.54 -9.58 -18.86
C ALA A 127 25.68 -8.64 -18.01
N ALA A 128 25.30 -7.47 -18.56
CA ALA A 128 24.38 -6.55 -17.90
C ALA A 128 22.97 -7.14 -17.72
N CYS A 129 22.44 -7.83 -18.74
CA CYS A 129 21.14 -8.49 -18.67
C CYS A 129 21.11 -9.54 -17.56
N ARG A 130 22.14 -10.41 -17.50
CA ARG A 130 22.29 -11.43 -16.45
C ARG A 130 22.40 -10.82 -15.05
N ARG A 131 23.07 -9.68 -14.89
CA ARG A 131 23.12 -8.96 -13.60
C ARG A 131 21.74 -8.50 -13.14
N VAL A 132 20.92 -7.94 -14.03
CA VAL A 132 19.55 -7.50 -13.69
C VAL A 132 18.66 -8.68 -13.34
N LEU A 133 18.77 -9.79 -14.08
CA LEU A 133 18.09 -11.06 -13.77
C LEU A 133 18.45 -11.57 -12.37
N ALA A 134 19.75 -11.65 -12.06
CA ALA A 134 20.21 -12.08 -10.74
C ALA A 134 19.71 -11.17 -9.61
N ARG A 135 19.65 -9.84 -9.84
CA ARG A 135 19.06 -8.90 -8.87
C ARG A 135 17.56 -9.09 -8.70
N TYR A 136 16.83 -9.37 -9.79
CA TYR A 136 15.41 -9.68 -9.73
C TYR A 136 15.15 -10.95 -8.92
N ASP A 137 15.91 -12.01 -9.16
CA ASP A 137 15.79 -13.27 -8.42
C ASP A 137 16.10 -13.07 -6.94
N MET A 138 17.16 -12.31 -6.62
CA MET A 138 17.49 -11.94 -5.25
C MET A 138 16.39 -11.10 -4.59
N ALA A 139 15.78 -10.15 -5.32
CA ALA A 139 14.65 -9.35 -4.84
C ALA A 139 13.45 -10.24 -4.49
N SER A 140 13.19 -11.28 -5.29
CA SER A 140 12.11 -12.22 -5.03
C SER A 140 12.38 -13.15 -3.84
N ALA A 141 13.64 -13.52 -3.62
CA ALA A 141 14.03 -14.41 -2.52
C ALA A 141 14.10 -13.69 -1.17
N VAL A 142 14.59 -12.45 -1.14
CA VAL A 142 14.76 -11.66 0.10
C VAL A 142 13.52 -10.82 0.41
N GLY A 143 12.72 -10.49 -0.60
CA GLY A 143 11.53 -9.68 -0.46
C GLY A 143 10.43 -10.34 0.37
N ILE A 144 9.66 -9.53 1.11
CA ILE A 144 8.45 -10.06 1.75
C ILE A 144 7.42 -10.43 0.67
N GLY A 145 6.87 -11.63 0.76
CA GLY A 145 5.83 -12.09 -0.17
C GLY A 145 4.59 -11.21 -0.13
N MET A 146 3.99 -10.98 -1.31
CA MET A 146 2.68 -10.35 -1.41
C MET A 146 1.59 -11.40 -1.10
N PRO A 147 0.60 -11.11 -0.24
CA PRO A 147 -0.50 -12.03 0.00
C PRO A 147 -1.30 -12.25 -1.30
N GLU A 148 -1.52 -13.51 -1.67
CA GLU A 148 -2.22 -13.88 -2.91
C GLU A 148 -3.64 -13.29 -2.99
N SER A 149 -4.35 -13.26 -1.86
CA SER A 149 -5.70 -12.67 -1.77
C SER A 149 -5.75 -11.18 -2.13
N GLU A 150 -4.62 -10.49 -2.00
CA GLU A 150 -4.52 -9.07 -2.33
C GLU A 150 -3.93 -8.81 -3.71
N PHE A 151 -3.32 -9.81 -4.33
CA PHE A 151 -2.63 -9.69 -5.62
C PHE A 151 -3.56 -9.16 -6.72
N LEU A 152 -4.77 -9.74 -6.85
CA LEU A 152 -5.75 -9.31 -7.85
C LEU A 152 -6.22 -7.86 -7.63
N SER A 153 -6.44 -7.48 -6.37
CA SER A 153 -6.82 -6.11 -6.00
C SER A 153 -5.71 -5.11 -6.34
N MET A 154 -4.44 -5.47 -6.08
CA MET A 154 -3.29 -4.64 -6.42
C MET A 154 -3.07 -4.54 -7.92
N LYS A 155 -3.24 -5.64 -8.67
CA LYS A 155 -3.17 -5.63 -10.14
C LYS A 155 -4.22 -4.68 -10.73
N ARG A 156 -5.47 -4.78 -10.26
CA ARG A 156 -6.54 -3.84 -10.64
C ARG A 156 -6.16 -2.39 -10.30
N GLY A 157 -5.68 -2.16 -9.08
CA GLY A 157 -5.24 -0.83 -8.63
C GLY A 157 -4.12 -0.25 -9.50
N HIS A 158 -3.15 -1.09 -9.89
CA HIS A 158 -2.06 -0.71 -10.78
C HIS A 158 -2.58 -0.33 -12.18
N THR A 159 -3.44 -1.15 -12.79
CA THR A 159 -4.03 -0.83 -14.11
C THR A 159 -4.83 0.48 -14.07
N VAL A 160 -5.64 0.69 -13.02
CA VAL A 160 -6.37 1.95 -12.83
C VAL A 160 -5.42 3.12 -12.67
N LYS A 161 -4.34 2.98 -11.90
CA LYS A 161 -3.30 4.01 -11.72
C LYS A 161 -2.64 4.36 -13.06
N VAL A 162 -2.26 3.36 -13.86
CA VAL A 162 -1.65 3.57 -15.18
C VAL A 162 -2.60 4.28 -16.12
N ALA A 163 -3.88 3.86 -16.18
CA ALA A 163 -4.90 4.50 -17.00
C ALA A 163 -5.17 5.95 -16.56
N LEU A 164 -5.21 6.19 -15.24
CA LEU A 164 -5.41 7.51 -14.67
C LEU A 164 -4.23 8.44 -14.98
N SER A 165 -2.99 7.94 -14.84
CA SER A 165 -1.79 8.68 -15.20
C SER A 165 -1.81 9.11 -16.66
N LYS A 166 -2.07 8.18 -17.59
CA LYS A 166 -2.17 8.48 -19.02
C LYS A 166 -3.27 9.50 -19.33
N HIS A 167 -4.37 9.46 -18.59
CA HIS A 167 -5.45 10.44 -18.75
C HIS A 167 -5.02 11.84 -18.26
N LEU A 168 -4.36 11.92 -17.10
CA LEU A 168 -3.85 13.18 -16.56
C LEU A 168 -2.79 13.81 -17.45
N ASP A 169 -1.97 13.01 -18.12
CA ASP A 169 -0.97 13.50 -19.08
C ASP A 169 -1.63 14.31 -20.22
N THR A 170 -2.88 13.97 -20.58
CA THR A 170 -3.68 14.68 -21.60
C THR A 170 -4.59 15.76 -21.03
N HIS A 171 -5.00 15.65 -19.76
CA HIS A 171 -5.95 16.53 -19.09
C HIS A 171 -5.46 16.85 -17.66
N PRO A 172 -4.47 17.75 -17.50
CA PRO A 172 -3.81 17.99 -16.22
C PRO A 172 -4.74 18.57 -15.14
N SER A 173 -5.78 19.30 -15.54
CA SER A 173 -6.77 19.91 -14.65
C SER A 173 -7.99 19.01 -14.36
N ALA A 174 -8.00 17.76 -14.85
CA ALA A 174 -9.08 16.83 -14.57
C ALA A 174 -9.07 16.39 -13.10
N SER A 175 -10.22 16.46 -12.41
CA SER A 175 -10.32 15.97 -11.04
C SER A 175 -10.17 14.44 -10.96
N LEU A 176 -9.31 13.96 -10.07
CA LEU A 176 -9.01 12.53 -9.91
C LEU A 176 -10.26 11.70 -9.58
N VAL A 177 -11.17 12.26 -8.77
CA VAL A 177 -12.37 11.58 -8.30
C VAL A 177 -13.36 11.37 -9.45
N LEU A 178 -13.64 12.41 -10.25
CA LEU A 178 -14.56 12.30 -11.39
C LEU A 178 -13.99 11.37 -12.46
N THR A 179 -12.69 11.41 -12.73
CA THR A 179 -12.06 10.51 -13.70
C THR A 179 -12.16 9.05 -13.25
N ARG A 180 -11.94 8.77 -11.96
CA ARG A 180 -12.10 7.42 -11.40
C ARG A 180 -13.55 6.94 -11.51
N LEU A 181 -14.51 7.81 -11.19
CA LEU A 181 -15.93 7.50 -11.28
C LEU A 181 -16.35 7.23 -12.74
N ARG A 182 -15.85 8.02 -13.68
CA ARG A 182 -16.07 7.84 -15.12
C ARG A 182 -15.53 6.50 -15.63
N PHE A 183 -14.31 6.11 -15.24
CA PHE A 183 -13.76 4.79 -15.58
C PHE A 183 -14.60 3.67 -14.99
N TRP A 184 -15.05 3.82 -13.74
CA TRP A 184 -15.92 2.85 -13.11
C TRP A 184 -17.24 2.68 -13.86
N PHE A 185 -17.92 3.76 -14.24
CA PHE A 185 -19.16 3.68 -15.02
C PHE A 185 -18.94 3.02 -16.39
N ARG A 186 -17.87 3.39 -17.10
CA ARG A 186 -17.55 2.81 -18.41
C ARG A 186 -17.31 1.31 -18.36
N ASP A 187 -16.61 0.84 -17.32
CA ASP A 187 -16.18 -0.55 -17.23
C ASP A 187 -17.27 -1.47 -16.63
N ASN A 188 -18.26 -0.94 -15.89
CA ASN A 188 -19.36 -1.73 -15.29
C ASN A 188 -20.67 -1.65 -16.08
N PHE A 189 -20.89 -0.57 -16.83
CA PHE A 189 -22.07 -0.41 -17.69
C PHE A 189 -21.61 -0.41 -19.14
N PRO A 190 -21.24 -1.59 -19.70
CA PRO A 190 -20.99 -1.67 -21.13
C PRO A 190 -22.24 -1.15 -21.83
N LYS A 191 -22.07 -0.16 -22.70
CA LYS A 191 -23.17 0.24 -23.59
C LYS A 191 -23.56 -1.02 -24.35
N SER A 192 -24.73 -1.57 -24.05
CA SER A 192 -25.42 -2.52 -24.91
C SER A 192 -25.73 -1.78 -26.21
N GLY A 193 -24.72 -1.67 -27.08
CA GLY A 193 -24.92 -1.21 -28.43
C GLY A 193 -25.79 -2.25 -29.14
N PRO A 194 -26.88 -1.85 -29.79
CA PRO A 194 -27.61 -2.76 -30.65
C PRO A 194 -26.72 -3.09 -31.86
N ASN A 195 -26.66 -4.39 -32.16
CA ASN A 195 -26.26 -5.02 -33.42
C ASN A 195 -24.87 -5.67 -33.52
N GLY A 196 -24.95 -6.99 -33.65
CA GLY A 196 -24.07 -7.84 -34.44
C GLY A 196 -24.89 -9.06 -34.90
N SER A 197 -25.98 -8.79 -35.64
CA SER A 197 -26.63 -9.73 -36.58
C SER A 197 -26.17 -9.38 -37.98
#